data_AF-A0A8T3E2D4-F1
#
_entry.id   AF-A0A8T3E2D4-F1
#
_cell.length_a   1.000
_cell.length_b   1.000
_cell.length_c   1.000
_cell.angle_alpha   90.00
_cell.angle_beta   90.00
_cell.angle_gamma   90.00
#
_symmetry.space_group_name_H-M   'P 1'
#
loop_
_entity.id
_entity.type
_entity.pdbx_description
1 polymer ?
#
loop_
_entity_poly.entity_id
_entity_poly.type
_entity_poly.pdbx_seq_one_letter_code
_entity_poly.pdbx_strand_id
1 'polypeptide(L)'
;MTIVFREFELLVVGGIVRSWMASVVTVKTEKRPAQDDCDSNGKKPRKLLPSLKTKRASELVLVIGTGISSAVAPKVPALRSWKGLIQALLDAADDFDLLEEEESRRFQKGLQEDKNLVHVAHDLIQKLSPRTDNIRSTFFKDCLYEVFDNLECKMENVGKHLLRSVLQLMESGALVLTTNFDNLLEIYAAHQGTRLESLDLTDEKKVLEWAQEKRRMSVLHIHGVYTNPSGIVLHPAGYQNVLRNTEVMREIQKLYETKSFLFLGCGRTVEDTTFQALFLEAVKNKSDLEHFMLVRREDVDEFKKLRDNMLDKGIKVISYGNEYADLPEYFERLANEICFQDMGVNSWGFPSKEDDENQNGFHSFLGFPSKEDDENQNGLRGPCLKTTSPDRHKKGCIFVLTVHHPEGLHYKY
;
A
#
# COMPACT_ATOMS: atom_id res chain seq x y z
N MET A 1 5.23 -30.08 -18.63
CA MET A 1 4.84 -28.94 -17.75
C MET A 1 3.45 -29.21 -17.18
N THR A 2 3.23 -30.40 -16.62
CA THR A 2 1.91 -30.95 -16.27
C THR A 2 1.85 -31.39 -14.80
N ILE A 3 2.97 -31.28 -14.08
CA ILE A 3 3.10 -31.71 -12.68
C ILE A 3 2.77 -30.55 -11.72
N VAL A 4 3.01 -29.30 -12.11
CA VAL A 4 2.71 -28.10 -11.29
C VAL A 4 1.20 -27.86 -11.13
N PHE A 5 0.38 -28.29 -12.11
CA PHE A 5 -1.08 -28.15 -12.02
C PHE A 5 -1.75 -29.15 -11.06
N ARG A 6 -1.15 -30.33 -10.85
CA ARG A 6 -1.71 -31.36 -9.96
C ARG A 6 -1.54 -31.01 -8.48
N GLU A 7 -0.48 -30.31 -8.10
CA GLU A 7 -0.30 -29.82 -6.72
C GLU A 7 -1.24 -28.65 -6.39
N PHE A 8 -1.58 -27.82 -7.38
CA PHE A 8 -2.55 -26.73 -7.23
C PHE A 8 -3.99 -27.21 -7.02
N GLU A 9 -4.39 -28.33 -7.65
CA GLU A 9 -5.68 -28.99 -7.36
C GLU A 9 -5.69 -29.71 -6.01
N LEU A 10 -4.57 -30.29 -5.59
CA LEU A 10 -4.49 -31.01 -4.31
C LEU A 10 -4.48 -30.09 -3.09
N LEU A 11 -3.97 -28.85 -3.20
CA LEU A 11 -4.06 -27.88 -2.09
C LEU A 11 -5.50 -27.36 -1.86
N VAL A 12 -6.35 -27.37 -2.88
CA VAL A 12 -7.76 -26.96 -2.77
C VAL A 12 -8.65 -28.09 -2.24
N VAL A 13 -8.21 -29.36 -2.33
CA VAL A 13 -8.97 -30.54 -1.87
C VAL A 13 -8.47 -31.08 -0.51
N GLY A 14 -7.28 -30.68 -0.07
CA GLY A 14 -6.66 -31.11 1.18
C GLY A 14 -6.97 -30.22 2.39
N GLY A 15 -8.24 -30.09 2.77
CA GLY A 15 -8.64 -29.44 4.03
C GLY A 15 -8.16 -30.23 5.24
N ILE A 16 -6.93 -29.98 5.72
CA ILE A 16 -6.52 -30.37 7.07
C ILE A 16 -6.92 -29.24 8.02
N VAL A 17 -8.14 -29.35 8.53
CA VAL A 17 -8.61 -28.62 9.70
C VAL A 17 -7.79 -29.07 10.91
N ARG A 18 -6.85 -28.26 11.38
CA ARG A 18 -6.38 -28.35 12.76
C ARG A 18 -7.23 -27.41 13.61
N SER A 19 -8.28 -27.99 14.18
CA SER A 19 -9.05 -27.41 15.28
C SER A 19 -8.10 -27.10 16.44
N TRP A 20 -7.97 -25.83 16.80
CA TRP A 20 -7.52 -25.44 18.14
C TRP A 20 -8.75 -24.95 18.89
N MET A 21 -9.12 -25.74 19.89
CA MET A 21 -10.23 -25.46 20.78
C MET A 21 -10.01 -24.13 21.49
N ALA A 22 -11.06 -23.31 21.52
CA ALA A 22 -11.21 -22.22 22.46
C ALA A 22 -11.09 -22.77 23.89
N SER A 23 -10.04 -22.39 24.62
CA SER A 23 -10.01 -22.60 26.06
C SER A 23 -10.94 -21.59 26.73
N VAL A 24 -12.02 -22.10 27.29
CA VAL A 24 -12.89 -21.41 28.24
C VAL A 24 -12.03 -20.99 29.43
N VAL A 25 -11.83 -19.68 29.60
CA VAL A 25 -11.21 -19.15 30.82
C VAL A 25 -12.25 -19.20 31.93
N THR A 26 -12.05 -20.15 32.84
CA THR A 26 -12.82 -20.25 34.09
C THR A 26 -12.40 -19.09 34.99
N VAL A 27 -13.33 -18.19 35.33
CA VAL A 27 -13.11 -17.11 36.29
C VAL A 27 -12.89 -17.73 37.68
N LYS A 28 -11.64 -17.70 38.16
CA LYS A 28 -11.33 -17.86 39.58
C LYS A 28 -11.03 -16.47 40.15
N THR A 29 -11.99 -15.96 40.90
CA THR A 29 -11.78 -14.90 41.90
C THR A 29 -10.83 -15.41 42.97
N GLU A 30 -9.68 -14.75 43.17
CA GLU A 30 -9.25 -14.26 44.49
C GLU A 30 -7.93 -13.45 44.48
N LYS A 31 -8.00 -12.36 45.25
CA LYS A 31 -6.97 -11.59 45.98
C LYS A 31 -5.89 -10.77 45.25
N ARG A 32 -6.07 -9.45 45.38
CA ARG A 32 -5.05 -8.39 45.18
C ARG A 32 -3.81 -8.63 46.06
N PRO A 33 -2.61 -8.37 45.54
CA PRO A 33 -1.53 -7.77 46.30
C PRO A 33 -1.35 -6.30 45.92
N ALA A 34 -0.55 -5.62 46.73
CA ALA A 34 -0.55 -4.20 47.02
C ALA A 34 -0.15 -3.26 45.86
N GLN A 35 -0.55 -2.00 46.05
CA GLN A 35 0.03 -0.80 45.46
C GLN A 35 1.56 -0.86 45.54
N ASP A 36 2.21 -0.92 44.39
CA ASP A 36 3.63 -0.58 44.25
C ASP A 36 3.74 0.54 43.19
N ASP A 37 4.72 1.38 43.44
CA ASP A 37 4.75 2.79 43.13
C ASP A 37 4.71 3.19 41.64
N CYS A 38 4.17 4.39 41.43
CA CYS A 38 4.27 5.19 40.22
C CYS A 38 5.74 5.51 39.93
N ASP A 39 6.42 4.62 39.22
CA ASP A 39 7.72 4.91 38.60
C ASP A 39 7.46 5.40 37.17
N SER A 40 7.39 6.72 37.01
CA SER A 40 7.53 7.40 35.72
C SER A 40 8.97 7.28 35.22
N ASN A 41 9.40 6.06 34.90
CA ASN A 41 10.69 5.80 34.30
C ASN A 41 10.55 6.07 32.80
N GLY A 42 11.09 7.21 32.33
CA GLY A 42 11.08 7.58 30.91
C GLY A 42 11.65 6.43 30.07
N LYS A 43 10.78 5.66 29.42
CA LYS A 43 11.17 4.49 28.62
C LYS A 43 12.11 4.96 27.52
N LYS A 44 13.37 4.51 27.55
CA LYS A 44 14.33 4.79 26.46
C LYS A 44 13.70 4.33 25.13
N PRO A 45 13.74 5.17 24.09
CA PRO A 45 13.09 4.84 22.82
C PRO A 45 13.76 3.60 22.20
N ARG A 46 12.96 2.75 21.54
CA ARG A 46 13.48 1.55 20.88
C ARG A 46 14.53 1.95 19.82
N LYS A 47 15.59 1.15 19.72
CA LYS A 47 16.66 1.34 18.73
C LYS A 47 16.17 0.87 17.36
N LEU A 48 16.56 1.61 16.33
CA LEU A 48 16.35 1.20 14.93
C LEU A 48 17.33 0.09 14.56
N LEU A 49 16.85 -0.91 13.83
CA LEU A 49 17.70 -2.01 13.36
C LEU A 49 18.69 -1.47 12.30
N PRO A 50 20.02 -1.69 12.46
CA PRO A 50 21.01 -1.19 11.51
C PRO A 50 20.74 -1.59 10.06
N SER A 51 20.43 -2.88 9.80
CA SER A 51 20.23 -3.36 8.42
C SER A 51 18.98 -2.82 7.73
N LEU A 52 18.05 -2.23 8.48
CA LEU A 52 16.86 -1.56 7.95
C LEU A 52 17.10 -0.05 7.77
N LYS A 53 17.68 0.63 8.78
CA LYS A 53 17.87 2.09 8.71
C LYS A 53 18.92 2.54 7.67
N THR A 54 19.78 1.62 7.20
CA THR A 54 20.77 1.90 6.15
C THR A 54 20.24 1.65 4.74
N LYS A 55 18.98 1.21 4.60
CA LYS A 55 18.34 1.04 3.28
C LYS A 55 18.03 2.41 2.67
N ARG A 56 17.98 2.45 1.34
CA ARG A 56 17.43 3.59 0.60
C ARG A 56 15.92 3.43 0.42
N ALA A 57 15.17 4.52 0.35
CA ALA A 57 13.71 4.41 0.17
C ALA A 57 13.36 3.68 -1.13
N SER A 58 14.11 3.92 -2.21
CA SER A 58 13.96 3.22 -3.50
C SER A 58 14.19 1.70 -3.44
N GLU A 59 14.82 1.18 -2.39
CA GLU A 59 15.02 -0.26 -2.18
C GLU A 59 13.86 -0.91 -1.42
N LEU A 60 12.84 -0.13 -1.04
CA LEU A 60 11.74 -0.59 -0.21
C LEU A 60 10.44 -0.76 -0.99
N VAL A 61 9.71 -1.79 -0.61
CA VAL A 61 8.27 -1.92 -0.87
C VAL A 61 7.58 -1.93 0.48
N LEU A 62 6.76 -0.91 0.75
CA LEU A 62 5.98 -0.84 1.98
C LEU A 62 4.71 -1.65 1.79
N VAL A 63 4.47 -2.60 2.69
CA VAL A 63 3.23 -3.37 2.75
C VAL A 63 2.41 -2.82 3.89
N ILE A 64 1.30 -2.18 3.56
CA ILE A 64 0.39 -1.57 4.53
C ILE A 64 -0.73 -2.57 4.86
N GLY A 65 -0.83 -2.95 6.12
CA GLY A 65 -1.88 -3.82 6.63
C GLY A 65 -2.97 -3.07 7.39
N THR A 66 -3.99 -3.79 7.83
CA THR A 66 -5.16 -3.25 8.54
C THR A 66 -4.79 -2.57 9.86
N GLY A 67 -3.66 -2.91 10.47
CA GLY A 67 -3.15 -2.24 11.66
C GLY A 67 -2.83 -0.76 11.44
N ILE A 68 -2.46 -0.37 10.22
CA ILE A 68 -2.24 1.05 9.87
C ILE A 68 -3.58 1.77 9.76
N SER A 69 -4.53 1.23 9.00
CA SER A 69 -5.88 1.79 8.89
C SER A 69 -6.57 1.92 10.26
N SER A 70 -6.40 0.92 11.13
CA SER A 70 -6.87 0.94 12.52
C SER A 70 -6.23 2.05 13.36
N ALA A 71 -4.94 2.32 13.17
CA ALA A 71 -4.25 3.41 13.88
C ALA A 71 -4.64 4.80 13.33
N VAL A 72 -4.99 4.86 12.04
CA VAL A 72 -5.41 6.09 11.36
C VAL A 72 -6.81 6.51 11.75
N ALA A 73 -7.75 5.58 11.74
CA ALA A 73 -9.15 5.85 12.03
C ALA A 73 -9.69 4.78 13.02
N PRO A 74 -9.25 4.81 14.30
CA PRO A 74 -9.54 3.76 15.29
C PRO A 74 -11.02 3.65 15.64
N LYS A 75 -11.81 4.68 15.35
CA LYS A 75 -13.26 4.73 15.57
C LYS A 75 -14.07 4.06 14.46
N VAL A 76 -13.44 3.61 13.37
CA VAL A 76 -14.11 2.94 12.25
C VAL A 76 -14.02 1.42 12.43
N PRO A 77 -15.12 0.74 12.79
CA PRO A 77 -15.07 -0.71 13.08
C PRO A 77 -14.62 -1.54 11.88
N ALA A 78 -15.01 -1.14 10.66
CA ALA A 78 -14.67 -1.82 9.42
C ALA A 78 -13.16 -1.92 9.15
N LEU A 79 -12.36 -0.99 9.70
CA LEU A 79 -10.90 -0.97 9.52
C LEU A 79 -10.16 -1.86 10.52
N ARG A 80 -10.83 -2.31 11.58
CA ARG A 80 -10.21 -3.01 12.72
C ARG A 80 -10.05 -4.50 12.50
N SER A 81 -10.97 -5.10 11.75
CA SER A 81 -10.95 -6.54 11.51
C SER A 81 -11.85 -6.91 10.34
N TRP A 82 -11.59 -8.08 9.78
CA TRP A 82 -12.41 -8.65 8.71
C TRP A 82 -13.86 -8.91 9.16
N LYS A 83 -14.05 -9.36 10.41
CA LYS A 83 -15.37 -9.45 11.04
C LYS A 83 -16.07 -8.09 11.12
N GLY A 84 -15.33 -7.06 11.54
CA GLY A 84 -15.85 -5.69 11.61
C GLY A 84 -16.24 -5.13 10.24
N LEU A 85 -15.50 -5.46 9.18
CA LEU A 85 -15.85 -5.06 7.81
C LEU A 85 -17.15 -5.71 7.35
N ILE A 86 -17.31 -7.03 7.51
CA ILE A 86 -18.56 -7.68 7.12
C ILE A 86 -19.72 -7.18 7.97
N GLN A 87 -19.51 -7.00 9.28
CA GLN A 87 -20.56 -6.46 10.14
C GLN A 87 -21.02 -5.10 9.63
N ALA A 88 -20.10 -4.19 9.30
CA ALA A 88 -20.45 -2.89 8.76
C ALA A 88 -21.16 -2.97 7.40
N LEU A 89 -20.77 -3.93 6.53
CA LEU A 89 -21.46 -4.17 5.27
C LEU A 89 -22.87 -4.73 5.47
N LEU A 90 -23.06 -5.60 6.47
CA LEU A 90 -24.35 -6.16 6.83
C LEU A 90 -25.26 -5.08 7.42
N ASP A 91 -24.74 -4.25 8.33
CA ASP A 91 -25.46 -3.14 8.93
C ASP A 91 -25.90 -2.13 7.84
N ALA A 92 -25.00 -1.77 6.90
CA ALA A 92 -25.35 -0.91 5.78
C ALA A 92 -26.39 -1.56 4.85
N ALA A 93 -26.33 -2.87 4.64
CA ALA A 93 -27.33 -3.58 3.84
C ALA A 93 -28.71 -3.59 4.49
N ASP A 94 -28.76 -3.73 5.81
CA ASP A 94 -29.99 -3.64 6.61
C ASP A 94 -30.54 -2.20 6.59
N ASP A 95 -29.69 -1.17 6.74
CA ASP A 95 -30.08 0.24 6.69
C ASP A 95 -30.66 0.66 5.32
N PHE A 96 -30.25 -0.01 4.25
CA PHE A 96 -30.79 0.17 2.90
C PHE A 96 -31.96 -0.78 2.56
N ASP A 97 -32.47 -1.55 3.53
CA ASP A 97 -33.56 -2.53 3.35
C ASP A 97 -33.28 -3.58 2.23
N LEU A 98 -32.01 -4.00 2.08
CA LEU A 98 -31.58 -4.90 1.01
C LEU A 98 -31.71 -6.39 1.36
N LEU A 99 -31.96 -6.71 2.62
CA LEU A 99 -32.03 -8.07 3.16
C LEU A 99 -33.37 -8.28 3.88
N GLU A 100 -33.95 -9.47 3.73
CA GLU A 100 -35.07 -9.88 4.57
C GLU A 100 -34.61 -10.19 6.01
N GLU A 101 -35.51 -10.08 6.99
CA GLU A 101 -35.18 -10.27 8.41
C GLU A 101 -34.56 -11.65 8.69
N GLU A 102 -35.02 -12.70 8.01
CA GLU A 102 -34.47 -14.05 8.13
C GLU A 102 -33.06 -14.17 7.53
N GLU A 103 -32.79 -13.46 6.43
CA GLU A 103 -31.47 -13.42 5.79
C GLU A 103 -30.46 -12.68 6.66
N SER A 104 -30.82 -11.50 7.17
CA SER A 104 -29.97 -10.74 8.10
C SER A 104 -29.64 -11.60 9.33
N ARG A 105 -30.63 -12.26 9.93
CA ARG A 105 -30.42 -13.17 11.08
C ARG A 105 -29.47 -14.32 10.75
N ARG A 106 -29.52 -14.86 9.52
CA ARG A 106 -28.60 -15.92 9.05
C ARG A 106 -27.16 -15.40 8.97
N PHE A 107 -26.95 -14.23 8.36
CA PHE A 107 -25.61 -13.62 8.26
C PHE A 107 -25.04 -13.25 9.64
N GLN A 108 -25.86 -12.65 10.51
CA GLN A 108 -25.48 -12.35 11.90
C GLN A 108 -25.05 -13.60 12.67
N LYS A 109 -25.78 -14.71 12.53
CA LYS A 109 -25.40 -15.99 13.15
C LYS A 109 -24.06 -16.51 12.60
N GLY A 110 -23.84 -16.43 11.28
CA GLY A 110 -22.57 -16.81 10.66
C GLY A 110 -21.38 -16.00 11.20
N LEU A 111 -21.57 -14.69 11.40
CA LEU A 111 -20.59 -13.79 12.02
C LEU A 111 -20.32 -14.13 13.50
N GLN A 112 -21.34 -14.48 14.27
CA GLN A 112 -21.19 -14.81 15.69
C GLN A 112 -20.45 -16.12 15.91
N GLU A 113 -20.69 -17.12 15.06
CA GLU A 113 -20.04 -18.43 15.18
C GLU A 113 -18.55 -18.42 14.76
N ASP A 114 -18.06 -17.32 14.18
CA ASP A 114 -16.69 -17.16 13.63
C ASP A 114 -16.28 -18.29 12.65
N LYS A 115 -17.26 -19.02 12.10
CA LYS A 115 -17.03 -20.14 11.18
C LYS A 115 -16.84 -19.61 9.77
N ASN A 116 -15.63 -19.85 9.24
CA ASN A 116 -15.24 -19.59 7.86
C ASN A 116 -15.81 -18.28 7.29
N LEU A 117 -15.48 -17.21 8.01
CA LEU A 117 -15.72 -15.83 7.70
C LEU A 117 -15.74 -15.56 6.17
N VAL A 118 -14.74 -16.02 5.41
CA VAL A 118 -14.65 -15.87 3.94
C VAL A 118 -15.94 -16.25 3.20
N HIS A 119 -16.60 -17.34 3.60
CA HIS A 119 -17.86 -17.79 3.01
C HIS A 119 -19.00 -16.82 3.31
N VAL A 120 -19.07 -16.30 4.55
CA VAL A 120 -20.09 -15.32 4.95
C VAL A 120 -20.00 -14.06 4.08
N ALA A 121 -18.79 -13.52 3.88
CA ALA A 121 -18.64 -12.36 3.00
C ALA A 121 -18.93 -12.69 1.54
N HIS A 122 -18.53 -13.88 1.06
CA HIS A 122 -18.83 -14.29 -0.31
C HIS A 122 -20.33 -14.32 -0.57
N ASP A 123 -21.09 -14.98 0.31
CA ASP A 123 -22.55 -15.09 0.20
C ASP A 123 -23.24 -13.73 0.32
N LEU A 124 -22.74 -12.86 1.22
CA LEU A 124 -23.26 -11.48 1.36
C LEU A 124 -23.03 -10.69 0.08
N ILE A 125 -21.83 -10.73 -0.51
CA ILE A 125 -21.54 -10.04 -1.78
C ILE A 125 -22.42 -10.57 -2.90
N GLN A 126 -22.60 -11.89 -3.02
CA GLN A 126 -23.46 -12.45 -4.07
C GLN A 126 -24.89 -11.93 -3.93
N LYS A 127 -25.40 -11.84 -2.70
CA LYS A 127 -26.74 -11.29 -2.41
C LYS A 127 -26.84 -9.80 -2.74
N LEU A 128 -25.80 -9.02 -2.45
CA LEU A 128 -25.74 -7.58 -2.74
C LEU A 128 -25.34 -7.26 -4.20
N SER A 129 -24.90 -8.25 -4.97
CA SER A 129 -24.50 -8.11 -6.38
C SER A 129 -25.17 -9.18 -7.27
N PRO A 130 -26.51 -9.30 -7.25
CA PRO A 130 -27.18 -10.29 -8.08
C PRO A 130 -26.84 -10.06 -9.55
N ARG A 131 -26.43 -11.14 -10.23
CA ARG A 131 -26.22 -11.12 -11.67
C ARG A 131 -27.55 -11.37 -12.35
N THR A 132 -28.13 -10.33 -12.95
CA THR A 132 -29.19 -10.48 -13.94
C THR A 132 -28.60 -10.26 -15.33
N ASP A 133 -29.14 -10.91 -16.35
CA ASP A 133 -28.52 -10.99 -17.68
C ASP A 133 -28.30 -9.64 -18.38
N ASN A 134 -28.91 -8.54 -17.91
CA ASN A 134 -28.80 -7.22 -18.52
C ASN A 134 -28.39 -6.06 -17.57
N ILE A 135 -28.41 -6.23 -16.24
CA ILE A 135 -28.06 -5.16 -15.29
C ILE A 135 -27.26 -5.73 -14.11
N ARG A 136 -26.08 -5.16 -13.84
CA ARG A 136 -25.30 -5.46 -12.62
C ARG A 136 -25.79 -4.53 -11.51
N SER A 137 -26.30 -5.10 -10.42
CA SER A 137 -26.68 -4.31 -9.23
C SER A 137 -25.50 -3.50 -8.68
N THR A 138 -25.80 -2.30 -8.18
CA THR A 138 -24.83 -1.42 -7.48
C THR A 138 -24.92 -1.54 -5.96
N PHE A 139 -25.82 -2.36 -5.41
CA PHE A 139 -26.07 -2.36 -3.96
C PHE A 139 -24.81 -2.67 -3.13
N PHE A 140 -23.98 -3.62 -3.56
CA PHE A 140 -22.70 -3.86 -2.88
C PHE A 140 -21.77 -2.65 -2.92
N LYS A 141 -21.73 -1.95 -4.06
CA LYS A 141 -21.00 -0.69 -4.19
C LYS A 141 -21.56 0.33 -3.20
N ASP A 142 -22.87 0.51 -3.17
CA ASP A 142 -23.52 1.52 -2.32
C ASP A 142 -23.29 1.23 -0.83
N CYS A 143 -23.35 -0.03 -0.39
CA CYS A 143 -22.98 -0.46 0.96
C CYS A 143 -21.51 -0.16 1.28
N LEU A 144 -20.58 -0.46 0.37
CA LEU A 144 -19.16 -0.16 0.58
C LEU A 144 -18.90 1.35 0.71
N TYR A 145 -19.57 2.16 -0.11
CA TYR A 145 -19.46 3.61 -0.01
C TYR A 145 -19.96 4.10 1.35
N GLU A 146 -21.08 3.58 1.86
CA GLU A 146 -21.58 3.91 3.19
C GLU A 146 -20.56 3.54 4.30
N VAL A 147 -20.02 2.31 4.25
CA VAL A 147 -19.05 1.82 5.23
C VAL A 147 -17.79 2.70 5.29
N PHE A 148 -17.31 3.15 4.12
CA PHE A 148 -16.12 3.97 3.99
C PHE A 148 -16.43 5.45 3.74
N ASP A 149 -17.65 5.89 4.03
CA ASP A 149 -18.02 7.27 3.84
C ASP A 149 -17.28 8.16 4.85
N ASN A 150 -16.96 9.38 4.43
CA ASN A 150 -16.38 10.41 5.29
C ASN A 150 -15.11 9.96 6.06
N LEU A 151 -14.30 9.05 5.50
CA LEU A 151 -13.07 8.56 6.17
C LEU A 151 -12.11 9.71 6.56
N GLU A 152 -12.07 10.77 5.76
CA GLU A 152 -11.25 11.96 6.03
C GLU A 152 -11.50 12.55 7.43
N CYS A 153 -12.77 12.76 7.81
CA CYS A 153 -13.11 13.38 9.09
C CYS A 153 -12.90 12.42 10.26
N LYS A 154 -12.72 11.12 9.98
CA LYS A 154 -12.50 10.05 10.96
C LYS A 154 -11.01 9.79 11.24
N MET A 155 -10.09 10.44 10.52
CA MET A 155 -8.64 10.32 10.72
C MET A 155 -8.16 11.08 11.97
N GLU A 156 -7.48 10.38 12.88
CA GLU A 156 -6.87 10.99 14.06
C GLU A 156 -5.44 11.51 13.79
N ASN A 157 -5.02 12.55 14.53
CA ASN A 157 -3.72 13.21 14.33
C ASN A 157 -2.52 12.25 14.43
N VAL A 158 -2.57 11.33 15.40
CA VAL A 158 -1.52 10.32 15.62
C VAL A 158 -1.34 9.44 14.39
N GLY A 159 -2.45 9.02 13.78
CA GLY A 159 -2.40 8.22 12.56
C GLY A 159 -2.03 9.03 11.31
N LYS A 160 -2.39 10.30 11.23
CA LYS A 160 -1.90 11.20 10.17
C LYS A 160 -0.37 11.31 10.17
N HIS A 161 0.28 11.31 11.35
CA HIS A 161 1.74 11.27 11.42
C HIS A 161 2.33 10.00 10.82
N LEU A 162 1.66 8.86 10.98
CA LEU A 162 2.08 7.59 10.39
C LEU A 162 1.99 7.63 8.86
N LEU A 163 0.88 8.15 8.32
CA LEU A 163 0.70 8.32 6.87
C LEU A 163 1.69 9.33 6.28
N ARG A 164 2.05 10.38 7.03
CA ARG A 164 3.11 11.34 6.64
C ARG A 164 4.44 10.63 6.39
N SER A 165 4.86 9.74 7.29
CA SER A 165 6.11 9.00 7.14
C SER A 165 6.05 7.99 5.98
N VAL A 166 4.88 7.39 5.70
CA VAL A 166 4.69 6.57 4.49
C VAL A 166 4.85 7.43 3.24
N LEU A 167 4.18 8.59 3.18
CA LEU A 167 4.24 9.50 2.04
C LEU A 167 5.67 10.02 1.79
N GLN A 168 6.39 10.37 2.85
CA GLN A 168 7.79 10.81 2.77
C GLN A 168 8.71 9.74 2.13
N LEU A 169 8.51 8.46 2.49
CA LEU A 169 9.24 7.35 1.88
C LEU A 169 8.85 7.15 0.41
N MET A 170 7.57 7.30 0.06
CA MET A 170 7.12 7.26 -1.34
C MET A 170 7.75 8.37 -2.19
N GLU A 171 7.76 9.60 -1.68
CA GLU A 171 8.41 10.75 -2.32
C GLU A 171 9.92 10.53 -2.52
N SER A 172 10.53 9.72 -1.64
CA SER A 172 11.93 9.29 -1.75
C SER A 172 12.13 8.03 -2.62
N GLY A 173 11.07 7.45 -3.17
CA GLY A 173 11.10 6.39 -4.17
C GLY A 173 10.65 5.01 -3.72
N ALA A 174 10.14 4.84 -2.49
CA ALA A 174 9.54 3.58 -2.04
C ALA A 174 8.24 3.29 -2.79
N LEU A 175 7.99 2.02 -3.11
CA LEU A 175 6.69 1.57 -3.60
C LEU A 175 5.77 1.22 -2.43
N VAL A 176 4.45 1.29 -2.65
CA VAL A 176 3.44 0.92 -1.64
C VAL A 176 2.42 -0.03 -2.23
N LEU A 177 2.13 -1.09 -1.47
CA LEU A 177 1.00 -1.97 -1.71
C LEU A 177 0.23 -2.21 -0.41
N THR A 178 -1.03 -2.61 -0.54
CA THR A 178 -1.91 -2.89 0.58
C THR A 178 -2.87 -4.03 0.25
N THR A 179 -3.31 -4.75 1.28
CA THR A 179 -4.44 -5.68 1.21
C THR A 179 -5.74 -5.05 1.74
N ASN A 180 -5.71 -3.77 2.11
CA ASN A 180 -6.88 -3.07 2.65
C ASN A 180 -7.75 -2.51 1.51
N PHE A 181 -9.06 -2.40 1.77
CA PHE A 181 -10.03 -1.84 0.82
C PHE A 181 -10.13 -0.32 0.89
N ASP A 182 -9.72 0.30 2.00
CA ASP A 182 -9.72 1.75 2.20
C ASP A 182 -8.64 2.44 1.36
N ASN A 183 -8.76 3.76 1.18
CA ASN A 183 -7.80 4.62 0.48
C ASN A 183 -7.27 5.75 1.41
N LEU A 184 -7.10 5.46 2.70
CA LEU A 184 -6.74 6.47 3.70
C LEU A 184 -5.43 7.19 3.38
N LEU A 185 -4.44 6.48 2.83
CA LEU A 185 -3.16 7.06 2.42
C LEU A 185 -3.35 8.07 1.29
N GLU A 186 -4.19 7.75 0.31
CA GLU A 186 -4.48 8.61 -0.84
C GLU A 186 -5.31 9.83 -0.45
N ILE A 187 -6.32 9.67 0.41
CA ILE A 187 -7.06 10.80 0.99
C ILE A 187 -6.09 11.72 1.74
N TYR A 188 -5.24 11.16 2.59
CA TYR A 188 -4.26 11.96 3.34
C TYR A 188 -3.31 12.70 2.41
N ALA A 189 -2.73 12.02 1.42
CA ALA A 189 -1.82 12.60 0.45
C ALA A 189 -2.47 13.75 -0.34
N ALA A 190 -3.73 13.59 -0.75
CA ALA A 190 -4.47 14.63 -1.45
C ALA A 190 -4.57 15.92 -0.61
N HIS A 191 -4.77 15.81 0.71
CA HIS A 191 -4.75 16.97 1.61
C HIS A 191 -3.37 17.59 1.80
N GLN A 192 -2.30 16.82 1.59
CA GLN A 192 -0.93 17.36 1.54
C GLN A 192 -0.58 17.96 0.17
N GLY A 193 -1.51 17.94 -0.80
CA GLY A 193 -1.27 18.43 -2.16
C GLY A 193 -0.64 17.41 -3.10
N THR A 194 -0.49 16.15 -2.66
CA THR A 194 0.10 15.07 -3.43
C THR A 194 -0.97 14.12 -3.94
N ARG A 195 -1.09 13.97 -5.27
CA ARG A 195 -2.05 13.05 -5.87
C ARG A 195 -1.46 11.64 -5.98
N LEU A 196 -2.03 10.70 -5.24
CA LEU A 196 -1.76 9.27 -5.41
C LEU A 196 -2.83 8.63 -6.31
N GLU A 197 -2.41 7.70 -7.17
CA GLU A 197 -3.32 6.85 -7.93
C GLU A 197 -3.55 5.52 -7.18
N SER A 198 -4.80 5.10 -6.99
CA SER A 198 -5.12 3.75 -6.51
C SER A 198 -5.13 2.79 -7.70
N LEU A 199 -4.36 1.71 -7.60
CA LEU A 199 -4.30 0.63 -8.57
C LEU A 199 -4.91 -0.62 -7.95
N ASP A 200 -5.54 -1.45 -8.76
CA ASP A 200 -5.93 -2.80 -8.36
C ASP A 200 -5.46 -3.80 -9.41
N LEU A 201 -5.57 -5.08 -9.09
CA LEU A 201 -5.06 -6.14 -9.95
C LEU A 201 -5.86 -6.28 -11.27
N THR A 202 -7.01 -5.62 -11.45
CA THR A 202 -7.81 -5.75 -12.68
C THR A 202 -7.22 -5.01 -13.89
N ASP A 203 -6.34 -4.01 -13.67
CA ASP A 203 -5.64 -3.30 -14.73
C ASP A 203 -4.19 -3.79 -14.88
N GLU A 204 -4.02 -4.90 -15.62
CA GLU A 204 -2.73 -5.57 -15.83
C GLU A 204 -1.63 -4.62 -16.34
N LYS A 205 -1.98 -3.65 -17.19
CA LYS A 205 -1.03 -2.68 -17.74
C LYS A 205 -0.50 -1.75 -16.66
N LYS A 206 -1.39 -1.18 -15.84
CA LYS A 206 -0.97 -0.30 -14.75
C LYS A 206 -0.18 -1.05 -13.69
N VAL A 207 -0.58 -2.29 -13.37
CA VAL A 207 0.16 -3.15 -12.43
C VAL A 207 1.57 -3.45 -12.95
N LEU A 208 1.72 -3.76 -14.24
CA LEU A 208 3.03 -3.97 -14.86
C LEU A 208 3.89 -2.70 -14.80
N GLU A 209 3.33 -1.54 -15.14
CA GLU A 209 4.04 -0.26 -15.07
C GLU A 209 4.42 0.11 -13.63
N TRP A 210 3.59 -0.23 -12.64
CA TRP A 210 3.91 -0.08 -11.22
C TRP A 210 5.06 -1.00 -10.80
N ALA A 211 5.02 -2.28 -11.17
CA ALA A 211 6.06 -3.25 -10.85
C ALA A 211 7.41 -2.90 -11.51
N GLN A 212 7.38 -2.22 -12.65
CA GLN A 212 8.54 -1.65 -13.33
C GLN A 212 8.97 -0.28 -12.78
N GLU A 213 8.39 0.18 -11.67
CA GLU A 213 8.65 1.48 -11.03
C GLU A 213 8.35 2.71 -11.91
N LYS A 214 7.56 2.57 -12.96
CA LYS A 214 7.14 3.68 -13.85
C LYS A 214 5.97 4.49 -13.27
N ARG A 215 5.32 3.98 -12.21
CA ARG A 215 4.18 4.61 -11.50
C ARG A 215 4.43 4.73 -9.99
N ARG A 216 5.45 5.50 -9.59
CA ARG A 216 5.90 5.57 -8.18
C ARG A 216 4.88 6.17 -7.21
N MET A 217 4.12 7.19 -7.64
CA MET A 217 3.09 7.84 -6.84
C MET A 217 1.74 7.14 -6.97
N SER A 218 1.73 5.84 -6.73
CA SER A 218 0.51 5.02 -6.75
C SER A 218 0.57 3.88 -5.72
N VAL A 219 -0.61 3.46 -5.28
CA VAL A 219 -0.80 2.42 -4.25
C VAL A 219 -1.44 1.21 -4.92
N LEU A 220 -0.80 0.05 -4.82
CA LEU A 220 -1.37 -1.21 -5.32
C LEU A 220 -2.26 -1.88 -4.26
N HIS A 221 -3.57 -1.93 -4.50
CA HIS A 221 -4.55 -2.64 -3.68
C HIS A 221 -4.75 -4.06 -4.21
N ILE A 222 -4.17 -5.04 -3.51
CA ILE A 222 -4.25 -6.45 -3.90
C ILE A 222 -5.70 -6.93 -3.90
N HIS A 223 -6.52 -6.54 -2.92
CA HIS A 223 -7.95 -6.88 -2.86
C HIS A 223 -8.90 -5.90 -3.52
N GLY A 224 -8.37 -4.92 -4.24
CA GLY A 224 -9.14 -3.82 -4.78
C GLY A 224 -9.41 -2.73 -3.74
N VAL A 225 -10.03 -1.65 -4.20
CA VAL A 225 -10.29 -0.44 -3.41
C VAL A 225 -11.77 -0.11 -3.47
N TYR A 226 -12.36 0.40 -2.38
CA TYR A 226 -13.80 0.67 -2.32
C TYR A 226 -14.28 1.73 -3.33
N THR A 227 -13.39 2.60 -3.80
CA THR A 227 -13.70 3.57 -4.87
C THR A 227 -13.79 2.93 -6.25
N ASN A 228 -13.34 1.68 -6.40
CA ASN A 228 -13.58 0.82 -7.56
C ASN A 228 -14.14 -0.56 -7.15
N PRO A 229 -15.42 -0.65 -6.75
CA PRO A 229 -16.02 -1.91 -6.27
C PRO A 229 -16.00 -3.05 -7.28
N SER A 230 -15.93 -2.74 -8.58
CA SER A 230 -15.81 -3.78 -9.61
C SER A 230 -14.46 -4.50 -9.61
N GLY A 231 -13.43 -3.90 -9.01
CA GLY A 231 -12.12 -4.51 -8.82
C GLY A 231 -11.96 -5.25 -7.50
N ILE A 232 -12.97 -5.26 -6.62
CA ILE A 232 -12.87 -5.93 -5.32
C ILE A 232 -12.95 -7.44 -5.47
N VAL A 233 -12.00 -8.13 -4.84
CA VAL A 233 -11.92 -9.58 -4.85
C VAL A 233 -11.74 -10.09 -3.43
N LEU A 234 -12.76 -10.77 -2.91
CA LEU A 234 -12.73 -11.41 -1.58
C LEU A 234 -12.32 -12.89 -1.61
N HIS A 235 -12.16 -13.47 -2.79
CA HIS A 235 -11.85 -14.90 -2.95
C HIS A 235 -10.71 -15.09 -3.96
N PRO A 236 -9.72 -15.97 -3.70
CA PRO A 236 -8.56 -16.17 -4.59
C PRO A 236 -8.92 -16.45 -6.06
N ALA A 237 -10.07 -17.10 -6.31
CA ALA A 237 -10.57 -17.35 -7.66
C ALA A 237 -10.78 -16.07 -8.50
N GLY A 238 -11.00 -14.91 -7.87
CA GLY A 238 -11.14 -13.63 -8.60
C GLY A 238 -9.83 -13.11 -9.20
N TYR A 239 -8.67 -13.68 -8.84
CA TYR A 239 -7.36 -13.29 -9.38
C TYR A 239 -6.85 -14.15 -10.53
N GLN A 240 -7.63 -15.14 -11.01
CA GLN A 240 -7.12 -16.11 -11.98
C GLN A 240 -6.53 -15.47 -13.24
N ASN A 241 -7.06 -14.35 -13.72
CA ASN A 241 -6.52 -13.69 -14.91
C ASN A 241 -5.11 -13.14 -14.67
N VAL A 242 -4.92 -12.44 -13.55
CA VAL A 242 -3.64 -11.82 -13.17
C VAL A 242 -2.60 -12.87 -12.82
N LEU A 243 -3.00 -13.89 -12.04
CA LEU A 243 -2.14 -15.02 -11.70
C LEU A 243 -1.74 -15.84 -12.94
N ARG A 244 -2.49 -15.75 -14.05
CA ARG A 244 -2.16 -16.37 -15.34
C ARG A 244 -1.32 -15.47 -16.24
N ASN A 245 -1.31 -14.15 -16.03
CA ASN A 245 -0.46 -13.26 -16.80
C ASN A 245 0.99 -13.41 -16.33
N THR A 246 1.75 -14.21 -17.07
CA THR A 246 3.15 -14.53 -16.75
C THR A 246 4.07 -13.32 -16.75
N GLU A 247 3.78 -12.28 -17.52
CA GLU A 247 4.61 -11.07 -17.55
C GLU A 247 4.42 -10.24 -16.28
N VAL A 248 3.16 -9.98 -15.92
CA VAL A 248 2.80 -9.26 -14.68
C VAL A 248 3.35 -10.00 -13.47
N MET A 249 3.09 -11.31 -13.38
CA MET A 249 3.57 -12.13 -12.26
C MET A 249 5.10 -12.11 -12.14
N ARG A 250 5.83 -12.17 -13.26
CA ARG A 250 7.29 -12.12 -13.28
C ARG A 250 7.83 -10.80 -12.72
N GLU A 251 7.26 -9.65 -13.12
CA GLU A 251 7.73 -8.36 -12.60
C GLU A 251 7.31 -8.14 -11.14
N ILE A 252 6.11 -8.60 -10.72
CA ILE A 252 5.70 -8.55 -9.31
C ILE A 252 6.64 -9.39 -8.43
N GLN A 253 6.94 -10.63 -8.83
CA GLN A 253 7.81 -11.54 -8.07
C GLN A 253 9.25 -11.01 -8.00
N LYS A 254 9.74 -10.42 -9.09
CA LYS A 254 11.05 -9.76 -9.14
C LYS A 254 11.18 -8.66 -8.08
N LEU A 255 10.11 -7.95 -7.71
CA LEU A 255 10.17 -6.98 -6.61
C LEU A 255 10.56 -7.66 -5.30
N TYR A 256 10.03 -8.84 -5.01
CA TYR A 256 10.37 -9.57 -3.78
C TYR A 256 11.82 -10.08 -3.79
N GLU A 257 12.36 -10.39 -4.97
CA GLU A 257 13.75 -10.80 -5.14
C GLU A 257 14.75 -9.63 -5.06
N THR A 258 14.33 -8.41 -5.40
CA THR A 258 15.23 -7.26 -5.60
C THR A 258 15.01 -6.10 -4.63
N LYS A 259 13.88 -6.05 -3.91
CA LYS A 259 13.54 -5.01 -2.93
C LYS A 259 13.20 -5.58 -1.55
N SER A 260 13.59 -4.84 -0.52
CA SER A 260 13.29 -5.18 0.87
C SER A 260 11.87 -4.77 1.21
N PHE A 261 10.97 -5.75 1.33
CA PHE A 261 9.61 -5.54 1.82
C PHE A 261 9.61 -5.14 3.30
N LEU A 262 8.93 -4.04 3.63
CA LEU A 262 8.70 -3.54 4.98
C LEU A 262 7.21 -3.63 5.33
N PHE A 263 6.86 -4.60 6.15
CA PHE A 263 5.50 -4.88 6.58
C PHE A 263 5.11 -4.01 7.79
N LEU A 264 4.05 -3.21 7.62
CA LEU A 264 3.55 -2.23 8.58
C LEU A 264 2.09 -2.55 8.92
N GLY A 265 1.80 -2.89 10.18
CA GLY A 265 0.44 -3.24 10.60
C GLY A 265 -0.10 -4.54 9.99
N CYS A 266 0.79 -5.43 9.55
CA CYS A 266 0.50 -6.65 8.78
C CYS A 266 0.34 -7.91 9.65
N GLY A 267 -0.37 -7.82 10.77
CA GLY A 267 -0.50 -8.95 11.71
C GLY A 267 -1.04 -10.23 11.06
N ARG A 268 -1.91 -10.10 10.05
CA ARG A 268 -2.50 -11.23 9.30
C ARG A 268 -2.25 -11.19 7.79
N THR A 269 -1.65 -10.11 7.25
CA THR A 269 -1.41 -9.97 5.80
C THR A 269 -0.50 -11.08 5.26
N VAL A 270 0.47 -11.55 6.06
CA VAL A 270 1.35 -12.67 5.69
C VAL A 270 0.65 -14.03 5.65
N GLU A 271 -0.56 -14.14 6.19
CA GLU A 271 -1.43 -15.32 6.10
C GLU A 271 -2.32 -15.27 4.85
N ASP A 272 -2.41 -14.12 4.16
CA ASP A 272 -3.23 -13.95 2.98
C ASP A 272 -2.72 -14.83 1.83
N THR A 273 -3.61 -15.65 1.27
CA THR A 273 -3.26 -16.63 0.24
C THR A 273 -2.89 -15.97 -1.08
N THR A 274 -3.51 -14.84 -1.43
CA THR A 274 -3.17 -14.12 -2.66
C THR A 274 -1.81 -13.46 -2.52
N PHE A 275 -1.54 -12.81 -1.38
CA PHE A 275 -0.22 -12.26 -1.08
C PHE A 275 0.87 -13.33 -1.08
N GLN A 276 0.59 -14.49 -0.45
CA GLN A 276 1.50 -15.64 -0.46
C GLN A 276 1.80 -16.10 -1.89
N ALA A 277 0.78 -16.27 -2.73
CA ALA A 277 0.94 -16.69 -4.12
C ALA A 277 1.72 -15.66 -4.97
N LEU A 278 1.49 -14.36 -4.72
CA LEU A 278 2.15 -13.28 -5.46
C LEU A 278 3.64 -13.15 -5.10
N PHE A 279 3.99 -13.32 -3.82
CA PHE A 279 5.31 -12.93 -3.31
C PHE A 279 6.08 -14.03 -2.58
N LEU A 280 5.43 -14.85 -1.76
CA LEU A 280 6.12 -15.79 -0.85
C LEU A 280 6.36 -17.17 -1.46
N GLU A 281 5.39 -17.72 -2.19
CA GLU A 281 5.44 -19.09 -2.71
C GLU A 281 6.13 -19.19 -4.07
N ALA A 282 6.12 -18.11 -4.83
CA ALA A 282 6.63 -18.12 -6.19
C ALA A 282 8.15 -17.93 -6.29
N VAL A 283 8.79 -17.42 -5.24
CA VAL A 283 10.23 -17.18 -5.20
C VAL A 283 10.92 -18.48 -4.77
N LYS A 284 11.29 -19.30 -5.76
CA LYS A 284 11.89 -20.64 -5.57
C LYS A 284 13.27 -20.61 -4.92
N ASN A 285 14.00 -19.51 -5.08
CA ASN A 285 15.31 -19.31 -4.48
C ASN A 285 15.13 -18.33 -3.33
N LYS A 286 15.30 -18.80 -2.08
CA LYS A 286 15.37 -17.89 -0.92
C LYS A 286 16.42 -16.83 -1.23
N SER A 287 15.99 -15.59 -1.51
CA SER A 287 16.92 -14.50 -1.78
C SER A 287 17.71 -14.23 -0.49
N ASP A 288 18.97 -13.79 -0.63
CA ASP A 288 19.73 -13.26 0.51
C ASP A 288 19.19 -11.90 0.99
N LEU A 289 18.09 -11.43 0.39
CA LEU A 289 17.51 -10.13 0.64
C LEU A 289 16.67 -10.15 1.92
N GLU A 290 17.00 -9.24 2.83
CA GLU A 290 16.28 -9.14 4.09
C GLU A 290 14.95 -8.40 3.91
N HIS A 291 13.87 -9.04 4.36
CA HIS A 291 12.56 -8.41 4.55
C HIS A 291 12.35 -8.08 6.03
N PHE A 292 11.43 -7.16 6.33
CA PHE A 292 11.26 -6.64 7.68
C PHE A 292 9.80 -6.50 8.06
N MET A 293 9.45 -6.80 9.29
CA MET A 293 8.10 -6.61 9.82
C MET A 293 8.14 -5.84 11.12
N LEU A 294 7.43 -4.72 11.20
CA LEU A 294 7.28 -3.94 12.43
C LEU A 294 6.06 -4.45 13.21
N VAL A 295 6.29 -4.92 14.42
CA VAL A 295 5.23 -5.46 15.30
C VAL A 295 5.30 -4.90 16.71
N ARG A 296 4.15 -4.93 17.39
CA ARG A 296 4.09 -4.67 18.83
C ARG A 296 4.66 -5.86 19.58
N ARG A 297 5.34 -5.61 20.69
CA ARG A 297 5.77 -6.66 21.63
C ARG A 297 4.92 -6.59 22.88
N GLU A 298 3.78 -7.26 22.87
CA GLU A 298 2.96 -7.47 24.08
C GLU A 298 3.43 -8.71 24.82
N ASP A 299 3.16 -9.89 24.25
CA ASP A 299 3.55 -11.18 24.80
C ASP A 299 4.92 -11.61 24.27
N VAL A 300 5.81 -12.00 25.18
CA VAL A 300 7.19 -12.36 24.83
C VAL A 300 7.25 -13.67 24.05
N ASP A 301 6.37 -14.62 24.35
CA ASP A 301 6.38 -15.94 23.74
C ASP A 301 5.67 -15.93 22.38
N GLU A 302 4.57 -15.19 22.23
CA GLU A 302 3.97 -14.93 20.91
C GLU A 302 4.93 -14.19 19.99
N PHE A 303 5.63 -13.16 20.51
CA PHE A 303 6.63 -12.44 19.73
C PHE A 303 7.78 -13.35 19.27
N LYS A 304 8.28 -14.24 20.13
CA LYS A 304 9.32 -15.22 19.76
C LYS A 304 8.82 -16.17 18.68
N LYS A 305 7.63 -16.77 18.88
CA LYS A 305 7.01 -17.68 17.89
C LYS A 305 6.84 -17.00 16.54
N LEU A 306 6.31 -15.77 16.53
CA LEU A 306 6.15 -15.00 15.30
C LEU A 306 7.51 -14.75 14.62
N ARG A 307 8.52 -14.33 15.39
CA ARG A 307 9.85 -14.08 14.86
C ARG A 307 10.48 -15.32 14.24
N ASP A 308 10.37 -16.47 14.89
CA ASP A 308 10.95 -17.73 14.39
C ASP A 308 10.22 -18.17 13.10
N ASN A 309 8.88 -18.13 13.09
CA ASN A 309 8.07 -18.45 11.92
C ASN A 309 8.33 -17.54 10.71
N MET A 310 8.56 -16.25 10.96
CA MET A 310 8.81 -15.27 9.89
C MET A 310 10.25 -15.30 9.40
N LEU A 311 11.20 -15.68 10.25
CA LEU A 311 12.60 -15.82 9.86
C LEU A 311 12.78 -16.96 8.84
N ASP A 312 12.03 -18.05 8.95
CA ASP A 312 12.02 -19.14 7.96
C ASP A 312 11.60 -18.67 6.55
N LYS A 313 10.82 -17.58 6.50
CA LYS A 313 10.35 -16.88 5.31
C LYS A 313 11.26 -15.70 4.88
N GLY A 314 12.42 -15.51 5.54
CA GLY A 314 13.34 -14.41 5.25
C GLY A 314 12.91 -13.04 5.80
N ILE A 315 11.94 -13.01 6.73
CA ILE A 315 11.38 -11.78 7.28
C ILE A 315 11.86 -11.58 8.73
N LYS A 316 12.61 -10.50 8.96
CA LYS A 316 13.07 -10.08 10.29
C LYS A 316 11.98 -9.30 11.02
N VAL A 317 11.51 -9.87 12.12
CA VAL A 317 10.50 -9.22 12.99
C VAL A 317 11.18 -8.26 13.97
N ILE A 318 10.76 -7.00 13.94
CA ILE A 318 11.29 -5.90 14.74
C ILE A 318 10.18 -5.32 15.62
N SER A 319 10.46 -5.22 16.92
CA SER A 319 9.54 -4.56 17.85
C SER A 319 9.70 -3.05 17.79
N TYR A 320 8.62 -2.32 17.45
CA TYR A 320 8.60 -0.86 17.55
C TYR A 320 8.34 -0.36 18.98
N GLY A 321 7.72 -1.19 19.81
CA GLY A 321 7.27 -0.80 21.15
C GLY A 321 6.38 -1.86 21.79
N ASN A 322 5.77 -1.50 22.91
CA ASN A 322 4.83 -2.35 23.64
C ASN A 322 3.38 -1.91 23.43
N GLU A 323 3.14 -0.70 22.91
CA GLU A 323 1.82 -0.10 22.71
C GLU A 323 1.66 0.33 21.25
N TYR A 324 0.43 0.34 20.73
CA TYR A 324 0.17 0.81 19.35
C TYR A 324 0.57 2.28 19.15
N ALA A 325 0.50 3.08 20.22
CA ALA A 325 0.92 4.47 20.22
C ALA A 325 2.43 4.66 20.00
N ASP A 326 3.25 3.62 20.18
CA ASP A 326 4.70 3.68 19.96
C ASP A 326 5.07 3.65 18.47
N LEU A 327 4.19 3.13 17.59
CA LEU A 327 4.50 2.92 16.18
C LEU A 327 4.77 4.23 15.41
N PRO A 328 3.94 5.29 15.53
CA PRO A 328 4.15 6.53 14.78
C PRO A 328 5.52 7.17 15.04
N GLU A 329 5.93 7.30 16.32
CA GLU A 329 7.23 7.88 16.68
C GLU A 329 8.39 7.00 16.20
N TYR A 330 8.28 5.67 16.39
CA TYR A 330 9.30 4.74 15.92
C TYR A 330 9.47 4.81 14.40
N PHE A 331 8.37 4.82 13.67
CA PHE A 331 8.37 4.81 12.21
C PHE A 331 8.81 6.15 11.61
N GLU A 332 8.44 7.28 12.23
CA GLU A 332 8.93 8.60 11.83
C GLU A 332 10.46 8.68 11.93
N ARG A 333 11.02 8.23 13.06
CA ARG A 333 12.49 8.18 13.24
C ARG A 333 13.14 7.28 12.19
N LEU A 334 12.52 6.15 11.86
CA LEU A 334 13.01 5.25 10.83
C LEU A 334 12.98 5.89 9.44
N ALA A 335 11.86 6.50 9.05
CA ALA A 335 11.68 7.16 7.76
C ALA A 335 12.69 8.30 7.58
N ASN A 336 12.89 9.12 8.62
CA ASN A 336 13.87 10.20 8.60
C ASN A 336 15.31 9.70 8.38
N GLU A 337 15.71 8.60 9.03
CA GLU A 337 17.04 8.01 8.83
C GLU A 337 17.22 7.49 7.40
N ILE A 338 16.21 6.78 6.87
CA ILE A 338 16.23 6.26 5.49
C ILE A 338 16.34 7.41 4.47
N CYS A 339 15.50 8.44 4.61
CA CYS A 339 15.52 9.60 3.71
C CYS A 339 16.81 10.42 3.83
N PHE A 340 17.42 10.49 5.02
CA PHE A 340 18.70 11.16 5.20
C PHE A 340 19.84 10.47 4.42
N GLN A 341 19.83 9.13 4.38
CA GLN A 341 20.80 8.37 3.57
C GLN A 341 20.67 8.68 2.07
N ASP A 342 19.45 8.86 1.58
CA ASP A 342 19.20 9.21 0.17
C ASP A 342 19.78 10.61 -0.20
N MET A 343 19.78 11.56 0.74
CA MET A 343 20.38 12.89 0.51
C MET A 343 21.92 12.86 0.62
N GLY A 344 22.48 12.02 1.50
CA GLY A 344 23.93 11.92 1.72
C GLY A 344 24.72 11.38 0.53
N VAL A 345 24.13 10.49 -0.27
CA VAL A 345 24.80 9.93 -1.46
C VAL A 345 24.84 10.92 -2.63
N ASN A 346 23.87 11.84 -2.71
CA ASN A 346 23.77 12.81 -3.81
C ASN A 346 24.65 14.06 -3.60
N SER A 347 25.23 14.25 -2.41
CA SER A 347 26.02 15.45 -2.06
C SER A 347 27.55 15.25 -2.11
N TRP A 348 28.04 14.03 -2.36
CA TRP A 348 29.48 13.71 -2.40
C TRP A 348 29.96 13.24 -3.79
N GLY A 349 29.40 13.81 -4.86
CA GLY A 349 30.01 13.77 -6.18
C GLY A 349 31.20 14.73 -6.23
N PHE A 350 32.38 14.29 -5.78
CA PHE A 350 33.62 15.00 -6.05
C PHE A 350 33.86 15.05 -7.57
N PRO A 351 34.18 16.21 -8.17
CA PRO A 351 34.73 16.22 -9.51
C PRO A 351 36.12 15.61 -9.45
N SER A 352 36.33 14.52 -10.16
CA SER A 352 37.66 13.99 -10.47
C SER A 352 38.47 15.09 -11.14
N LYS A 353 39.45 15.63 -10.42
CA LYS A 353 40.54 16.38 -11.03
C LYS A 353 41.37 15.37 -11.81
N GLU A 354 41.43 15.55 -13.13
CA GLU A 354 42.49 14.97 -13.95
C GLU A 354 43.80 15.62 -13.53
N ASP A 355 44.67 14.83 -12.90
CA ASP A 355 46.08 15.17 -12.69
C ASP A 355 46.83 14.81 -13.98
N ASP A 356 47.09 15.81 -14.82
CA ASP A 356 48.06 15.71 -15.92
C ASP A 356 49.39 16.31 -15.44
N GLU A 357 50.29 15.45 -14.95
CA GLU A 357 51.72 15.71 -14.97
C GLU A 357 52.37 14.72 -15.95
N ASN A 358 52.97 15.25 -17.02
CA ASN A 358 54.41 15.19 -17.28
C ASN A 358 54.69 15.14 -18.80
N GLN A 359 55.31 16.18 -19.36
CA GLN A 359 56.69 16.10 -19.87
C GLN A 359 57.16 17.43 -20.51
N ASN A 360 58.33 17.85 -20.03
CA ASN A 360 59.16 18.93 -20.57
C ASN A 360 59.61 18.66 -22.01
N GLY A 361 59.60 19.71 -22.83
CA GLY A 361 60.30 19.77 -24.12
C GLY A 361 60.64 21.22 -24.47
N PHE A 362 61.94 21.51 -24.52
CA PHE A 362 62.57 22.82 -24.77
C PHE A 362 62.41 23.34 -26.22
N HIS A 363 62.75 24.63 -26.39
CA HIS A 363 62.97 25.43 -27.62
C HIS A 363 61.74 26.03 -28.33
N SER A 364 61.77 27.20 -28.98
CA SER A 364 62.48 28.50 -28.88
C SER A 364 61.99 29.35 -30.08
N PHE A 365 62.05 30.68 -29.96
CA PHE A 365 62.13 31.69 -31.04
C PHE A 365 60.86 32.22 -31.77
N LEU A 366 60.67 33.55 -31.60
CA LEU A 366 60.33 34.64 -32.54
C LEU A 366 59.09 34.59 -33.48
N GLY A 367 58.36 35.71 -33.51
CA GLY A 367 57.91 36.35 -34.76
C GLY A 367 56.41 36.61 -34.94
N PHE A 368 55.99 37.87 -34.76
CA PHE A 368 54.84 38.50 -35.48
C PHE A 368 55.22 38.76 -36.96
N PRO A 369 54.37 39.27 -37.88
CA PRO A 369 52.88 39.32 -38.03
C PRO A 369 52.39 39.03 -39.49
N SER A 370 51.16 39.49 -39.82
CA SER A 370 50.57 39.86 -41.16
C SER A 370 49.88 38.75 -41.97
N LYS A 371 48.58 38.94 -42.31
CA LYS A 371 48.02 39.42 -43.61
C LYS A 371 48.30 38.41 -44.75
N GLU A 372 47.35 37.93 -45.54
CA GLU A 372 46.33 38.63 -46.35
C GLU A 372 45.38 37.55 -46.95
N ASP A 373 44.14 37.96 -47.20
CA ASP A 373 43.27 37.72 -48.38
C ASP A 373 43.28 36.36 -49.13
N ASP A 374 42.11 35.71 -49.25
CA ASP A 374 41.41 35.65 -50.54
C ASP A 374 39.98 35.07 -50.47
N GLU A 375 39.07 35.90 -50.96
CA GLU A 375 37.94 35.63 -51.85
C GLU A 375 37.12 34.32 -51.79
N ASN A 376 35.84 34.54 -51.43
CA ASN A 376 34.68 34.41 -52.33
C ASN A 376 34.17 32.99 -52.67
N GLN A 377 33.00 32.63 -52.12
CA GLN A 377 31.77 32.60 -52.92
C GLN A 377 30.51 32.35 -52.05
N ASN A 378 29.64 33.36 -52.09
CA ASN A 378 28.18 33.31 -52.28
C ASN A 378 27.35 32.20 -51.60
N GLY A 379 26.32 32.63 -50.85
CA GLY A 379 25.22 31.70 -50.62
C GLY A 379 24.05 32.06 -49.72
N LEU A 380 23.80 33.34 -49.42
CA LEU A 380 22.47 33.90 -49.11
C LEU A 380 21.72 33.45 -47.82
N ARG A 381 21.54 34.49 -46.99
CA ARG A 381 20.34 34.86 -46.21
C ARG A 381 20.07 34.11 -44.90
N GLY A 382 20.54 34.74 -43.81
CA GLY A 382 19.84 34.76 -42.53
C GLY A 382 18.68 35.78 -42.53
N PRO A 383 18.40 36.48 -41.43
CA PRO A 383 18.52 36.02 -40.04
C PRO A 383 17.29 36.42 -39.18
N CYS A 384 17.19 35.76 -38.01
CA CYS A 384 17.04 36.35 -36.67
C CYS A 384 16.02 37.47 -36.40
N LEU A 385 15.20 37.29 -35.34
CA LEU A 385 14.98 38.22 -34.20
C LEU A 385 13.96 37.53 -33.25
N LYS A 386 14.39 37.11 -32.06
CA LYS A 386 14.39 37.83 -30.77
C LYS A 386 13.01 38.16 -30.18
N THR A 387 12.76 37.50 -29.05
CA THR A 387 12.25 38.03 -27.75
C THR A 387 10.95 38.83 -27.72
N THR A 388 10.01 38.40 -26.86
CA THR A 388 9.50 39.20 -25.71
C THR A 388 8.46 38.40 -24.90
N SER A 389 8.53 38.53 -23.58
CA SER A 389 7.44 38.25 -22.63
C SER A 389 6.43 39.41 -22.65
N PRO A 390 5.18 39.22 -22.20
CA PRO A 390 4.79 39.89 -20.94
C PRO A 390 3.79 39.12 -20.05
N ASP A 391 3.48 39.79 -18.94
CA ASP A 391 2.90 39.39 -17.64
C ASP A 391 1.34 39.48 -17.57
N ARG A 392 0.76 38.81 -16.56
CA ARG A 392 -0.55 38.98 -15.83
C ARG A 392 -1.79 39.62 -16.49
N HIS A 393 -2.96 38.96 -16.40
CA HIS A 393 -4.06 39.25 -15.42
C HIS A 393 -5.36 38.43 -15.61
N LYS A 394 -5.97 38.10 -14.46
CA LYS A 394 -7.34 37.62 -14.14
C LYS A 394 -8.46 37.81 -15.19
N LYS A 395 -9.33 36.78 -15.33
CA LYS A 395 -10.80 36.87 -15.18
C LYS A 395 -11.43 35.47 -15.16
N GLY A 396 -12.33 35.24 -14.20
CA GLY A 396 -13.10 34.00 -14.08
C GLY A 396 -14.26 33.94 -15.06
N CYS A 397 -14.63 32.72 -15.45
CA CYS A 397 -15.91 32.40 -16.04
C CYS A 397 -16.50 31.20 -15.30
N ILE A 398 -17.59 31.47 -14.59
CA ILE A 398 -18.54 30.51 -14.04
C ILE A 398 -19.34 29.98 -15.24
N PHE A 399 -19.30 28.68 -15.50
CA PHE A 399 -20.28 28.04 -16.38
C PHE A 399 -21.39 27.45 -15.53
N VAL A 400 -22.53 28.15 -15.49
CA VAL A 400 -23.82 27.61 -15.07
C VAL A 400 -24.38 26.83 -16.26
N LEU A 401 -24.45 25.50 -16.15
CA LEU A 401 -25.23 24.69 -17.06
C LEU A 401 -26.63 24.52 -16.49
N THR A 402 -27.55 25.35 -16.99
CA THR A 402 -29.00 25.17 -16.87
C THR A 402 -29.41 24.01 -17.76
N VAL A 403 -29.89 22.91 -17.17
CA VAL A 403 -30.57 21.86 -17.94
C VAL A 403 -32.07 22.03 -17.74
N HIS A 404 -32.75 22.35 -18.85
CA HIS A 404 -34.19 22.42 -18.97
C HIS A 404 -34.83 21.04 -18.79
N HIS A 405 -35.81 20.95 -17.89
CA HIS A 405 -36.83 19.91 -17.87
C HIS A 405 -37.77 20.08 -19.08
N PRO A 406 -38.22 18.98 -19.70
CA PRO A 406 -39.54 18.89 -20.29
C PRO A 406 -40.47 18.05 -19.40
N GLU A 407 -41.63 18.62 -19.14
CA GLU A 407 -42.75 18.02 -18.43
C GLU A 407 -43.40 16.87 -19.22
N GLY A 408 -43.97 15.93 -18.47
CA GLY A 408 -45.26 15.32 -18.80
C GLY A 408 -45.23 14.08 -19.68
N LEU A 409 -45.51 12.93 -19.05
CA LEU A 409 -46.60 12.03 -19.49
C LEU A 409 -46.92 11.03 -18.38
N HIS A 410 -48.13 11.18 -17.86
CA HIS A 410 -48.87 10.20 -17.05
C HIS A 410 -48.96 8.86 -17.77
N TYR A 411 -48.77 7.74 -17.06
CA TYR A 411 -49.65 6.57 -17.19
C TYR A 411 -49.82 5.84 -15.86
N LYS A 412 -51.09 5.63 -15.51
CA LYS A 412 -51.58 4.68 -14.50
C LYS A 412 -51.42 3.26 -15.06
N TYR A 413 -50.82 2.35 -14.29
CA TYR A 413 -51.45 1.19 -13.63
C TYR A 413 -50.39 0.36 -12.93
#